data_AF-A0A7R7XKM3-F1
#
_entry.id   AF-A0A7R7XKM3-F1
#
_cell.length_a   1.000
_cell.length_b   1.000
_cell.length_c   1.000
_cell.angle_alpha   90.00
_cell.angle_beta   90.00
_cell.angle_gamma   90.00
#
_symmetry.space_group_name_H-M   'P 1'
#
loop_
_entity.id
_entity.type
_entity.pdbx_description
1 polymer ?
#
loop_
_entity_poly.entity_id
_entity_poly.type
_entity_poly.pdbx_seq_one_letter_code
_entity_poly.pdbx_strand_id
1 'polypeptide(L)'
;MIGPEYLQKNHATGDPPPFGAVDDIQTVYLSGDPDSVGDVQPDGCPTIMIGSANPAGDKINGWKEIPRVAGFDLKRLVVDETANATLPYYVENTKDLAKIKRVVITMAGLLRNTWKYANSMRNSLICAAGRDTVDADMDSVLIAAPHWFSKEDVDAGAAQPSDIFFHGSTYQRGNAAIGPGEVDISSYEAMDKLVKTFWNKDIYPSLESLVIASHSLGAQMTHRYAILRPSQPEDPLISYGVMNPGSLAWLVPERPARCEDCTDSFDAWPYGIGPGKPRAFPKYVRDEVFNNRSAIQQRYISRRIFYGFGTEDHGAGDTHCEAQWQGATRIERGRNFERMLRDLHGGLPESHSVNYIEGLSHQDYYMMLAESMQKKLFLFNE
;
A
#
# COMPACT_ATOMS: atom_id res chain seq x y z
N MET A 1 10.77 -11.36 22.32
CA MET A 1 10.69 -12.03 21.02
C MET A 1 12.06 -12.63 20.68
N ILE A 2 12.18 -13.41 19.61
CA ILE A 2 13.48 -13.88 19.12
C ILE A 2 14.19 -12.70 18.44
N GLY A 3 15.38 -12.31 18.92
CA GLY A 3 16.13 -11.19 18.33
C GLY A 3 16.56 -11.46 16.88
N PRO A 4 16.71 -10.43 16.02
CA PRO A 4 17.09 -10.61 14.62
C PRO A 4 18.39 -11.39 14.43
N GLU A 5 19.41 -11.11 15.25
CA GLU A 5 20.68 -11.87 15.27
C GLU A 5 20.48 -13.35 15.60
N TYR A 6 19.48 -13.67 16.43
CA TYR A 6 19.13 -15.05 16.73
C TYR A 6 18.47 -15.72 15.51
N LEU A 7 17.62 -15.01 14.76
CA LEU A 7 16.93 -15.59 13.60
C LEU A 7 17.92 -16.10 12.56
N GLN A 8 18.94 -15.31 12.21
CA GLN A 8 19.95 -15.74 11.24
C GLN A 8 20.80 -16.92 11.76
N LYS A 9 21.12 -16.93 13.06
CA LYS A 9 21.98 -17.96 13.66
C LYS A 9 21.30 -19.31 13.87
N ASN A 10 19.97 -19.33 14.03
CA ASN A 10 19.22 -20.52 14.47
C ASN A 10 18.26 -21.07 13.41
N HIS A 11 18.30 -20.54 12.18
CA HIS A 11 17.54 -21.07 11.06
C HIS A 11 18.44 -21.32 9.85
N ALA A 12 18.03 -22.26 9.01
CA ALA A 12 18.63 -22.58 7.72
C ALA A 12 17.61 -22.39 6.58
N THR A 13 18.10 -22.20 5.36
CA THR A 13 17.22 -22.19 4.17
C THR A 13 16.44 -23.51 4.09
N GLY A 14 15.12 -23.41 3.93
CA GLY A 14 14.21 -24.57 3.91
C GLY A 14 13.56 -24.89 5.26
N ASP A 15 13.97 -24.26 6.36
CA ASP A 15 13.31 -24.44 7.65
C ASP A 15 11.85 -23.94 7.61
N PRO A 16 10.96 -24.52 8.43
CA PRO A 16 9.63 -23.97 8.62
C PRO A 16 9.71 -22.56 9.22
N PRO A 17 8.81 -21.63 8.83
CA PRO A 17 8.80 -20.29 9.37
C PRO A 17 8.60 -20.30 10.90
N PRO A 18 9.28 -19.41 11.65
CA PRO A 18 9.17 -19.37 13.10
C PRO A 18 7.81 -18.85 13.62
N PHE A 19 6.88 -18.50 12.73
CA PHE A 19 5.62 -17.84 13.04
C PHE A 19 4.43 -18.67 12.53
N GLY A 20 3.88 -19.55 13.39
CA GLY A 20 2.56 -20.17 13.19
C GLY A 20 2.44 -21.14 12.00
N ALA A 21 1.18 -21.49 11.69
CA ALA A 21 0.85 -22.39 10.59
C ALA A 21 0.97 -21.71 9.22
N VAL A 22 1.37 -22.48 8.20
CA VAL A 22 1.69 -21.99 6.85
C VAL A 22 1.14 -22.91 5.77
N ASP A 23 1.06 -22.40 4.55
CA ASP A 23 0.94 -23.24 3.36
C ASP A 23 2.29 -23.90 3.04
N ASP A 24 2.28 -25.06 2.40
CA ASP A 24 3.40 -26.01 2.23
C ASP A 24 4.66 -25.45 1.53
N ILE A 25 4.61 -24.23 1.00
CA ILE A 25 5.67 -23.60 0.19
C ILE A 25 6.35 -22.40 0.86
N GLN A 26 5.91 -22.00 2.06
CA GLN A 26 6.54 -20.90 2.80
C GLN A 26 7.62 -21.47 3.72
N THR A 27 8.89 -21.22 3.38
CA THR A 27 10.07 -21.62 4.15
C THR A 27 10.98 -20.43 4.44
N VAL A 28 11.97 -20.60 5.31
CA VAL A 28 13.01 -19.61 5.59
C VAL A 28 14.07 -19.58 4.48
N TYR A 29 14.60 -18.39 4.18
CA TYR A 29 15.71 -18.12 3.26
C TYR A 29 16.72 -17.16 3.93
N LEU A 30 18.03 -17.45 3.84
CA LEU A 30 19.08 -16.63 4.48
C LEU A 30 19.72 -15.59 3.54
N SER A 31 20.21 -16.01 2.37
CA SER A 31 20.57 -15.14 1.25
C SER A 31 20.84 -15.99 0.01
N GLY A 32 20.88 -15.36 -1.17
CA GLY A 32 21.31 -15.99 -2.43
C GLY A 32 20.25 -16.82 -3.17
N ASP A 33 19.43 -17.58 -2.46
CA ASP A 33 18.38 -18.39 -3.09
C ASP A 33 17.06 -17.61 -3.24
N PRO A 34 16.40 -17.67 -4.41
CA PRO A 34 15.09 -17.07 -4.61
C PRO A 34 13.98 -17.90 -3.96
N ASP A 35 12.95 -17.22 -3.47
CA ASP A 35 11.71 -17.87 -3.02
C ASP A 35 10.81 -18.29 -4.20
N SER A 36 9.62 -18.80 -3.88
CA SER A 36 8.66 -19.31 -4.87
C SER A 36 8.13 -18.26 -5.85
N VAL A 37 8.35 -16.96 -5.58
CA VAL A 37 7.95 -15.84 -6.44
C VAL A 37 9.16 -15.05 -6.97
N GLY A 38 10.38 -15.53 -6.73
CA GLY A 38 11.62 -14.97 -7.27
C GLY A 38 12.26 -13.88 -6.42
N ASP A 39 11.73 -13.58 -5.22
CA ASP A 39 12.37 -12.63 -4.31
C ASP A 39 13.56 -13.29 -3.62
N VAL A 40 14.65 -12.55 -3.44
CA VAL A 40 15.89 -13.03 -2.81
C VAL A 40 16.12 -12.20 -1.55
N GLN A 41 16.53 -12.86 -0.47
CA GLN A 41 17.00 -12.15 0.72
C GLN A 41 18.35 -11.49 0.39
N PRO A 42 18.44 -10.15 0.37
CA PRO A 42 19.67 -9.49 -0.03
C PRO A 42 20.73 -9.62 1.08
N ASP A 43 22.00 -9.70 0.68
CA ASP A 43 23.13 -9.83 1.62
C ASP A 43 23.22 -8.67 2.64
N GLY A 44 22.71 -7.49 2.27
CA GLY A 44 22.60 -6.32 3.15
C GLY A 44 21.49 -6.41 4.20
N CYS A 45 20.91 -7.59 4.41
CA CYS A 45 19.86 -7.84 5.37
C CYS A 45 20.30 -8.97 6.33
N PRO A 46 20.77 -8.64 7.55
CA PRO A 46 21.45 -9.60 8.45
C PRO A 46 20.45 -10.46 9.24
N THR A 47 19.49 -11.07 8.55
CA THR A 47 18.40 -11.83 9.16
C THR A 47 17.73 -12.75 8.12
N ILE A 48 16.67 -13.44 8.51
CA ILE A 48 15.89 -14.34 7.66
C ILE A 48 14.91 -13.58 6.75
N MET A 49 14.60 -14.18 5.61
CA MET A 49 13.39 -13.92 4.83
C MET A 49 12.45 -15.11 4.95
N ILE A 50 11.16 -14.84 5.09
CA ILE A 50 10.15 -15.89 4.93
C ILE A 50 9.65 -15.83 3.48
N GLY A 51 9.76 -16.94 2.76
CA GLY A 51 9.31 -17.04 1.37
C GLY A 51 7.81 -16.79 1.25
N SER A 52 7.39 -16.21 0.12
CA SER A 52 5.99 -15.90 -0.13
C SER A 52 5.20 -17.14 -0.54
N ALA A 53 3.91 -17.17 -0.20
CA ALA A 53 2.99 -18.12 -0.80
C ALA A 53 2.77 -17.81 -2.29
N ASN A 54 2.56 -18.86 -3.07
CA ASN A 54 2.31 -18.85 -4.51
C ASN A 54 1.07 -19.70 -4.84
N PRO A 55 -0.14 -19.21 -4.48
CA PRO A 55 -1.40 -19.92 -4.72
C PRO A 55 -1.72 -20.02 -6.21
N ALA A 56 -2.68 -20.87 -6.56
CA ALA A 56 -3.10 -20.99 -7.96
C ALA A 56 -3.92 -19.78 -8.45
N GLY A 57 -3.76 -19.45 -9.74
CA GLY A 57 -4.48 -18.36 -10.42
C GLY A 57 -3.55 -17.22 -10.80
N ASP A 58 -4.13 -16.12 -11.29
CA ASP A 58 -3.38 -14.96 -11.73
C ASP A 58 -4.27 -13.70 -11.82
N LYS A 59 -3.66 -12.53 -12.05
CA LYS A 59 -4.39 -11.26 -12.09
C LYS A 59 -5.38 -11.11 -13.26
N ILE A 60 -5.25 -11.90 -14.32
CA ILE A 60 -6.09 -11.87 -15.52
C ILE A 60 -7.29 -12.80 -15.36
N ASN A 61 -7.04 -14.04 -14.96
CA ASN A 61 -8.07 -15.08 -14.83
C ASN A 61 -8.70 -15.16 -13.43
N GLY A 62 -8.16 -14.40 -12.47
CA GLY A 62 -8.54 -14.45 -11.07
C GLY A 62 -7.66 -15.42 -10.27
N TRP A 63 -7.41 -15.06 -9.01
CA TRP A 63 -6.85 -15.98 -8.03
C TRP A 63 -7.89 -17.03 -7.63
N LYS A 64 -7.48 -18.28 -7.47
CA LYS A 64 -8.39 -19.39 -7.11
C LYS A 64 -8.58 -19.55 -5.61
N GLU A 65 -7.64 -19.00 -4.84
CA GLU A 65 -7.64 -19.03 -3.38
C GLU A 65 -6.88 -17.81 -2.84
N ILE A 66 -7.18 -17.47 -1.59
CA ILE A 66 -6.29 -16.64 -0.78
C ILE A 66 -5.50 -17.57 0.14
N PRO A 67 -4.16 -17.54 0.10
CA PRO A 67 -3.31 -18.46 0.86
C PRO A 67 -3.30 -18.12 2.36
N ARG A 68 -2.85 -19.05 3.19
CA ARG A 68 -2.48 -18.72 4.58
C ARG A 68 -1.08 -18.10 4.55
N VAL A 69 -0.85 -17.08 5.36
CA VAL A 69 0.49 -16.48 5.49
C VAL A 69 1.00 -16.75 6.88
N ALA A 70 2.23 -17.26 6.99
CA ALA A 70 2.90 -17.50 8.27
C ALA A 70 2.68 -16.32 9.22
N GLY A 71 2.28 -16.52 10.47
CA GLY A 71 2.18 -15.43 11.44
C GLY A 71 1.15 -14.33 11.15
N PHE A 72 0.21 -14.56 10.22
CA PHE A 72 -0.92 -13.66 9.96
C PHE A 72 -2.25 -14.39 10.09
N ASP A 73 -3.24 -13.68 10.62
CA ASP A 73 -4.65 -14.05 10.48
C ASP A 73 -5.25 -13.37 9.24
N LEU A 74 -6.12 -14.08 8.52
CA LEU A 74 -7.02 -13.49 7.53
C LEU A 74 -8.36 -13.15 8.20
N LYS A 75 -8.52 -11.90 8.65
CA LYS A 75 -9.73 -11.39 9.29
C LYS A 75 -10.67 -10.76 8.27
N ARG A 76 -11.93 -10.56 8.67
CA ARG A 76 -12.96 -9.89 7.87
C ARG A 76 -13.59 -8.77 8.69
N LEU A 77 -13.43 -7.54 8.22
CA LEU A 77 -14.07 -6.37 8.80
C LEU A 77 -15.42 -6.17 8.13
N VAL A 78 -16.51 -6.09 8.88
CA VAL A 78 -17.81 -5.67 8.32
C VAL A 78 -17.71 -4.21 7.90
N VAL A 79 -17.89 -3.95 6.61
CA VAL A 79 -17.78 -2.61 6.02
C VAL A 79 -19.14 -2.07 5.57
N ASP A 80 -20.10 -2.94 5.28
CA ASP A 80 -21.51 -2.58 5.08
C ASP A 80 -22.39 -3.51 5.92
N GLU A 81 -22.99 -2.96 6.97
CA GLU A 81 -23.88 -3.69 7.90
C GLU A 81 -25.17 -4.15 7.21
N THR A 82 -25.69 -3.37 6.26
CA THR A 82 -26.95 -3.64 5.58
C THR A 82 -26.81 -4.82 4.63
N ALA A 83 -25.71 -4.84 3.87
CA ALA A 83 -25.38 -5.94 2.96
C ALA A 83 -24.65 -7.10 3.66
N ASN A 84 -24.30 -6.96 4.95
CA ASN A 84 -23.38 -7.86 5.67
C ASN A 84 -22.09 -8.12 4.86
N ALA A 85 -21.56 -7.05 4.23
CA ALA A 85 -20.41 -7.14 3.35
C ALA A 85 -19.12 -6.88 4.12
N THR A 86 -18.07 -7.64 3.79
CA THR A 86 -16.81 -7.66 4.52
C THR A 86 -15.62 -7.26 3.66
N LEU A 87 -14.66 -6.53 4.25
CA LEU A 87 -13.32 -6.36 3.72
C LEU A 87 -12.39 -7.39 4.38
N PRO A 88 -11.88 -8.39 3.65
CA PRO A 88 -10.85 -9.27 4.15
C PRO A 88 -9.52 -8.51 4.31
N TYR A 89 -8.76 -8.80 5.36
CA TYR A 89 -7.43 -8.24 5.58
C TYR A 89 -6.53 -9.19 6.36
N TYR A 90 -5.25 -9.19 6.02
CA TYR A 90 -4.21 -9.83 6.81
C TYR A 90 -3.81 -8.95 7.98
N VAL A 91 -3.56 -9.53 9.14
CA VAL A 91 -2.94 -8.86 10.29
C VAL A 91 -2.07 -9.85 11.06
N GLU A 92 -0.90 -9.41 11.53
CA GLU A 92 -0.01 -10.29 12.29
C GLU A 92 -0.71 -10.83 13.55
N ASN A 93 -0.49 -12.12 13.85
CA ASN A 93 -1.14 -12.81 14.97
C ASN A 93 -0.16 -13.23 16.09
N THR A 94 1.11 -12.88 15.96
CA THR A 94 2.18 -13.23 16.91
C THR A 94 2.54 -12.09 17.87
N LYS A 95 1.90 -10.92 17.74
CA LYS A 95 2.24 -9.70 18.49
C LYS A 95 1.43 -9.56 19.78
N ASP A 96 2.04 -8.96 20.79
CA ASP A 96 1.33 -8.43 21.96
C ASP A 96 0.70 -7.08 21.60
N LEU A 97 -0.62 -7.08 21.38
CA LEU A 97 -1.35 -5.90 20.89
C LEU A 97 -1.25 -4.70 21.86
N ALA A 98 -1.01 -4.95 23.16
CA ALA A 98 -0.84 -3.91 24.14
C ALA A 98 0.46 -3.10 23.98
N LYS A 99 1.47 -3.67 23.31
CA LYS A 99 2.76 -3.02 23.06
C LYS A 99 2.85 -2.31 21.71
N ILE A 100 1.86 -2.49 20.85
CA ILE A 100 1.86 -1.90 19.51
C ILE A 100 1.76 -0.39 19.61
N LYS A 101 2.79 0.28 19.10
CA LYS A 101 2.88 1.74 18.97
C LYS A 101 2.67 2.22 17.54
N ARG A 102 2.87 1.36 16.55
CA ARG A 102 2.63 1.68 15.14
C ARG A 102 1.95 0.54 14.41
N VAL A 103 0.96 0.87 13.59
CA VAL A 103 0.43 -0.05 12.57
C VAL A 103 0.89 0.40 11.19
N VAL A 104 1.48 -0.52 10.43
CA VAL A 104 1.82 -0.32 9.02
C VAL A 104 0.80 -1.08 8.17
N ILE A 105 0.02 -0.33 7.38
CA ILE A 105 -0.94 -0.88 6.44
C ILE A 105 -0.33 -0.86 5.05
N THR A 106 -0.16 -2.05 4.45
CA THR A 106 0.31 -2.21 3.07
C THR A 106 -0.80 -2.74 2.17
N MET A 107 -0.71 -2.46 0.87
CA MET A 107 -1.72 -2.85 -0.12
C MET A 107 -1.05 -3.53 -1.30
N ALA A 108 -1.71 -4.50 -1.92
CA ALA A 108 -1.16 -5.15 -3.10
C ALA A 108 -1.00 -4.20 -4.30
N GLY A 109 -0.04 -4.53 -5.15
CA GLY A 109 0.10 -3.95 -6.48
C GLY A 109 -0.95 -4.49 -7.47
N LEU A 110 -0.68 -4.29 -8.75
CA LEU A 110 -1.60 -4.69 -9.84
C LEU A 110 -1.95 -6.17 -9.83
N LEU A 111 -1.08 -7.01 -9.26
CA LEU A 111 -1.28 -8.46 -9.19
C LEU A 111 -2.31 -8.90 -8.15
N ARG A 112 -2.80 -8.00 -7.28
CA ARG A 112 -3.76 -8.33 -6.19
C ARG A 112 -3.28 -9.41 -5.22
N ASN A 113 -1.97 -9.62 -5.14
CA ASN A 113 -1.33 -10.60 -4.27
C ASN A 113 -1.03 -10.04 -2.87
N THR A 114 -2.07 -9.67 -2.11
CA THR A 114 -1.91 -9.03 -0.77
C THR A 114 -1.09 -9.86 0.20
N TRP A 115 -1.15 -11.20 0.12
CA TRP A 115 -0.35 -12.09 0.96
C TRP A 115 1.16 -11.84 0.78
N LYS A 116 1.60 -11.65 -0.47
CA LYS A 116 2.99 -11.31 -0.80
C LYS A 116 3.34 -9.97 -0.17
N TYR A 117 2.51 -8.95 -0.35
CA TYR A 117 2.77 -7.61 0.20
C TYR A 117 2.81 -7.58 1.74
N ALA A 118 1.93 -8.32 2.40
CA ALA A 118 1.96 -8.49 3.86
C ALA A 118 3.27 -9.15 4.31
N ASN A 119 3.67 -10.24 3.63
CA ASN A 119 4.92 -10.94 3.87
C ASN A 119 6.15 -10.06 3.62
N SER A 120 6.23 -9.39 2.47
CA SER A 120 7.34 -8.49 2.10
C SER A 120 7.48 -7.33 3.07
N MET A 121 6.38 -6.74 3.53
CA MET A 121 6.42 -5.66 4.54
C MET A 121 6.92 -6.18 5.89
N ARG A 122 6.49 -7.37 6.33
CA ARG A 122 7.04 -8.01 7.54
C ARG A 122 8.52 -8.35 7.36
N ASN A 123 8.93 -8.95 6.25
CA ASN A 123 10.34 -9.26 6.01
C ASN A 123 11.19 -7.98 6.01
N SER A 124 10.65 -6.86 5.50
CA SER A 124 11.31 -5.57 5.64
C SER A 124 11.42 -5.11 7.09
N LEU A 125 10.39 -5.30 7.93
CA LEU A 125 10.47 -5.01 9.37
C LEU A 125 11.52 -5.88 10.08
N ILE A 126 11.55 -7.18 9.79
CA ILE A 126 12.55 -8.11 10.34
C ILE A 126 13.96 -7.65 9.94
N CYS A 127 14.14 -7.23 8.68
CA CYS A 127 15.37 -6.67 8.17
C CYS A 127 15.79 -5.39 8.90
N ALA A 128 14.85 -4.46 9.04
CA ALA A 128 15.05 -3.19 9.70
C ALA A 128 15.45 -3.37 11.18
N ALA A 129 14.90 -4.38 11.85
CA ALA A 129 15.26 -4.71 13.22
C ALA A 129 16.69 -5.27 13.33
N GLY A 130 17.18 -5.98 12.31
CA GLY A 130 18.55 -6.50 12.29
C GLY A 130 19.61 -5.51 11.82
N ARG A 131 19.22 -4.37 11.23
CA ARG A 131 20.16 -3.36 10.73
C ARG A 131 20.45 -2.33 11.82
N ASP A 132 21.69 -2.23 12.26
CA ASP A 132 22.14 -1.20 13.22
C ASP A 132 21.79 0.24 12.80
N THR A 133 21.74 0.51 11.49
CA THR A 133 21.42 1.84 10.94
C THR A 133 19.93 2.21 11.02
N VAL A 134 19.07 1.24 11.30
CA VAL A 134 17.62 1.43 11.45
C VAL A 134 17.16 1.06 12.85
N ASP A 135 17.54 -0.14 13.34
CA ASP A 135 17.26 -0.64 14.68
C ASP A 135 15.77 -0.56 15.04
N ALA A 136 14.92 -1.07 14.14
CA ALA A 136 13.48 -1.01 14.33
C ALA A 136 13.02 -1.95 15.46
N ASP A 137 12.20 -1.43 16.38
CA ASP A 137 11.52 -2.24 17.40
C ASP A 137 10.37 -3.03 16.78
N MET A 138 10.68 -4.23 16.31
CA MET A 138 9.72 -5.17 15.71
C MET A 138 8.56 -5.52 16.66
N ASP A 139 8.74 -5.47 17.99
CA ASP A 139 7.69 -5.81 18.95
C ASP A 139 6.62 -4.71 19.05
N SER A 140 6.98 -3.48 18.67
CA SER A 140 6.10 -2.30 18.72
C SER A 140 5.36 -2.01 17.40
N VAL A 141 5.70 -2.72 16.33
CA VAL A 141 5.13 -2.52 14.99
C VAL A 141 4.24 -3.71 14.61
N LEU A 142 3.02 -3.39 14.16
CA LEU A 142 2.06 -4.36 13.64
C LEU A 142 1.88 -4.16 12.14
N ILE A 143 2.00 -5.23 11.35
CA ILE A 143 1.71 -5.20 9.91
C ILE A 143 0.26 -5.65 9.65
N ALA A 144 -0.45 -4.90 8.81
CA ALA A 144 -1.76 -5.26 8.29
C ALA A 144 -1.86 -5.01 6.78
N ALA A 145 -2.73 -5.74 6.09
CA ALA A 145 -2.90 -5.58 4.64
C ALA A 145 -4.32 -5.93 4.17
N PRO A 146 -5.17 -4.94 3.78
CA PRO A 146 -6.46 -5.23 3.17
C PRO A 146 -6.32 -5.94 1.83
N HIS A 147 -7.20 -6.89 1.58
CA HIS A 147 -7.29 -7.60 0.32
C HIS A 147 -8.43 -7.06 -0.53
N TRP A 148 -8.09 -6.65 -1.75
CA TRP A 148 -9.01 -6.01 -2.69
C TRP A 148 -9.30 -6.95 -3.85
N PHE A 149 -10.42 -7.67 -3.75
CA PHE A 149 -10.85 -8.59 -4.80
C PHE A 149 -11.31 -7.85 -6.05
N SER A 150 -10.99 -8.42 -7.21
CA SER A 150 -11.71 -8.13 -8.44
C SER A 150 -12.81 -9.16 -8.69
N LYS A 151 -13.73 -8.86 -9.60
CA LYS A 151 -14.74 -9.83 -10.04
C LYS A 151 -14.12 -11.13 -10.54
N GLU A 152 -12.97 -11.06 -11.22
CA GLU A 152 -12.26 -12.23 -11.72
C GLU A 152 -11.82 -13.16 -10.58
N ASP A 153 -11.35 -12.61 -9.45
CA ASP A 153 -10.97 -13.42 -8.28
C ASP A 153 -12.19 -14.09 -7.62
N VAL A 154 -13.34 -13.42 -7.60
CA VAL A 154 -14.61 -13.99 -7.12
C VAL A 154 -15.06 -15.13 -8.03
N ASP A 155 -15.04 -14.91 -9.34
CA ASP A 155 -15.45 -15.91 -10.35
C ASP A 155 -14.51 -17.14 -10.33
N ALA A 156 -13.23 -16.94 -10.00
CA ALA A 156 -12.24 -18.00 -9.85
C ALA A 156 -12.32 -18.75 -8.50
N GLY A 157 -13.08 -18.23 -7.53
CA GLY A 157 -13.40 -18.92 -6.26
C GLY A 157 -12.58 -18.47 -5.04
N ALA A 158 -11.77 -17.43 -5.12
CA ALA A 158 -10.94 -16.99 -3.98
C ALA A 158 -11.72 -16.27 -2.87
N ALA A 159 -12.83 -15.61 -3.22
CA ALA A 159 -13.60 -14.77 -2.28
C ALA A 159 -14.65 -15.56 -1.50
N GLN A 160 -14.90 -15.15 -0.24
CA GLN A 160 -16.08 -15.62 0.48
C GLN A 160 -17.35 -14.87 0.01
N PRO A 161 -18.55 -15.44 0.22
CA PRO A 161 -19.80 -14.81 -0.22
C PRO A 161 -20.06 -13.40 0.33
N SER A 162 -19.46 -13.05 1.47
CA SER A 162 -19.59 -11.73 2.09
C SER A 162 -18.53 -10.73 1.60
N ASP A 163 -17.46 -11.17 0.94
CA ASP A 163 -16.31 -10.32 0.65
C ASP A 163 -16.60 -9.31 -0.47
N ILE A 164 -16.31 -8.03 -0.22
CA ILE A 164 -16.48 -6.97 -1.22
C ILE A 164 -15.51 -7.14 -2.39
N PHE A 165 -15.98 -6.82 -3.60
CA PHE A 165 -15.17 -6.90 -4.81
C PHE A 165 -15.48 -5.78 -5.81
N PHE A 166 -14.58 -5.57 -6.76
CA PHE A 166 -14.58 -4.42 -7.66
C PHE A 166 -14.41 -4.84 -9.13
N HIS A 167 -14.73 -3.94 -10.05
CA HIS A 167 -14.32 -4.13 -11.45
C HIS A 167 -12.81 -4.00 -11.58
N GLY A 168 -12.11 -5.07 -11.94
CA GLY A 168 -10.64 -5.08 -12.08
C GLY A 168 -9.94 -4.39 -10.91
N SER A 169 -9.14 -3.36 -11.22
CA SER A 169 -8.46 -2.54 -10.21
C SER A 169 -9.12 -1.19 -10.00
N THR A 170 -10.45 -1.07 -10.04
CA THR A 170 -11.12 0.22 -9.79
C THR A 170 -11.11 0.62 -8.32
N TYR A 171 -10.86 -0.31 -7.39
CA TYR A 171 -10.71 -0.03 -5.96
C TYR A 171 -9.63 1.02 -5.65
N GLN A 172 -8.52 1.03 -6.40
CA GLN A 172 -7.46 2.02 -6.14
C GLN A 172 -7.93 3.46 -6.39
N ARG A 173 -8.99 3.64 -7.20
CA ARG A 173 -9.57 4.93 -7.58
C ARG A 173 -10.67 5.38 -6.61
N GLY A 174 -10.99 4.58 -5.59
CA GLY A 174 -12.10 4.88 -4.68
C GLY A 174 -13.47 4.52 -5.25
N ASN A 175 -13.55 3.68 -6.29
CA ASN A 175 -14.84 3.23 -6.81
C ASN A 175 -15.64 2.46 -5.76
N ALA A 176 -16.97 2.42 -5.96
CA ALA A 176 -17.88 1.58 -5.19
C ALA A 176 -17.60 0.09 -5.45
N ALA A 177 -17.77 -0.72 -4.41
CA ALA A 177 -17.85 -2.18 -4.54
C ALA A 177 -19.06 -2.53 -5.41
N ILE A 178 -18.95 -3.61 -6.18
CA ILE A 178 -20.02 -4.09 -7.08
C ILE A 178 -20.73 -5.33 -6.55
N GLY A 179 -20.35 -5.76 -5.34
CA GLY A 179 -20.97 -6.84 -4.60
C GLY A 179 -20.22 -7.09 -3.29
N PRO A 180 -20.76 -7.97 -2.41
CA PRO A 180 -21.96 -8.78 -2.65
C PRO A 180 -23.26 -7.97 -2.53
N GLY A 181 -24.34 -8.47 -3.16
CA GLY A 181 -25.68 -7.89 -3.05
C GLY A 181 -25.77 -6.43 -3.48
N GLU A 182 -26.56 -5.63 -2.76
CA GLU A 182 -26.76 -4.18 -2.99
C GLU A 182 -25.81 -3.32 -2.15
N VAL A 183 -24.56 -3.76 -1.98
CA VAL A 183 -23.55 -2.98 -1.23
C VAL A 183 -23.38 -1.57 -1.81
N ASP A 184 -23.39 -0.54 -0.96
CA ASP A 184 -23.13 0.86 -1.34
C ASP A 184 -21.96 1.42 -0.53
N ILE A 185 -20.76 0.93 -0.82
CA ILE A 185 -19.53 1.41 -0.16
C ILE A 185 -18.40 1.60 -1.15
N SER A 186 -17.72 2.76 -1.08
CA SER A 186 -16.46 2.94 -1.77
C SER A 186 -15.31 2.20 -1.09
N SER A 187 -14.31 1.84 -1.89
CA SER A 187 -13.03 1.31 -1.39
C SER A 187 -12.35 2.27 -0.38
N TYR A 188 -12.55 3.57 -0.50
CA TYR A 188 -11.98 4.53 0.47
C TYR A 188 -12.78 4.59 1.77
N GLU A 189 -14.11 4.47 1.73
CA GLU A 189 -14.92 4.32 2.94
C GLU A 189 -14.60 3.00 3.66
N ALA A 190 -14.37 1.90 2.93
CA ALA A 190 -13.90 0.65 3.50
C ALA A 190 -12.51 0.82 4.16
N MET A 191 -11.62 1.59 3.54
CA MET A 191 -10.31 1.94 4.11
C MET A 191 -10.46 2.81 5.37
N ASP A 192 -11.36 3.79 5.39
CA ASP A 192 -11.66 4.61 6.57
C ASP A 192 -12.08 3.74 7.76
N LYS A 193 -12.94 2.73 7.53
CA LYS A 193 -13.34 1.76 8.56
C LYS A 193 -12.18 0.91 9.06
N LEU A 194 -11.31 0.47 8.16
CA LEU A 194 -10.12 -0.31 8.54
C LEU A 194 -9.13 0.53 9.36
N VAL A 195 -8.84 1.76 8.96
CA VAL A 195 -7.98 2.68 9.75
C VAL A 195 -8.58 2.88 11.14
N LYS A 196 -9.88 3.14 11.23
CA LYS A 196 -10.58 3.34 12.51
C LYS A 196 -10.49 2.13 13.43
N THR A 197 -10.44 0.91 12.89
CA THR A 197 -10.31 -0.33 13.67
C THR A 197 -9.04 -0.35 14.51
N PHE A 198 -7.94 0.18 13.99
CA PHE A 198 -6.66 0.22 14.71
C PHE A 198 -6.61 1.29 15.80
N TRP A 199 -7.43 2.34 15.74
CA TRP A 199 -7.50 3.37 16.77
C TRP A 199 -8.29 2.96 18.02
N ASN A 200 -8.73 1.70 18.13
CA ASN A 200 -9.37 1.19 19.33
C ASN A 200 -8.35 1.07 20.48
N LYS A 201 -8.38 2.01 21.44
CA LYS A 201 -7.48 2.05 22.59
C LYS A 201 -7.69 0.94 23.62
N ASP A 202 -8.81 0.24 23.59
CA ASP A 202 -9.01 -0.96 24.42
C ASP A 202 -8.21 -2.15 23.90
N ILE A 203 -7.92 -2.17 22.58
CA ILE A 203 -7.14 -3.23 21.92
C ILE A 203 -5.67 -2.80 21.77
N TYR A 204 -5.43 -1.55 21.37
CA TYR A 204 -4.10 -0.97 21.10
C TYR A 204 -3.84 0.25 22.01
N PRO A 205 -3.72 0.06 23.34
CA PRO A 205 -3.56 1.15 24.29
C PRO A 205 -2.35 2.04 23.99
N SER A 206 -1.23 1.43 23.55
CA SER A 206 0.01 2.13 23.24
C SER A 206 0.11 2.71 21.82
N LEU A 207 -0.92 2.64 20.97
CA LEU A 207 -0.82 3.10 19.58
C LEU A 207 -0.53 4.61 19.47
N GLU A 208 0.51 4.98 18.76
CA GLU A 208 0.95 6.37 18.58
C GLU A 208 0.80 6.85 17.13
N SER A 209 0.91 5.94 16.15
CA SER A 209 0.87 6.31 14.72
C SER A 209 0.40 5.20 13.80
N LEU A 210 -0.05 5.60 12.60
CA LEU A 210 -0.23 4.69 11.48
C LEU A 210 0.62 5.11 10.29
N VAL A 211 1.06 4.12 9.51
CA VAL A 211 1.68 4.33 8.21
C VAL A 211 0.88 3.54 7.18
N ILE A 212 0.38 4.21 6.15
CA ILE A 212 -0.25 3.57 5.01
C ILE A 212 0.74 3.68 3.86
N ALA A 213 1.40 2.58 3.49
CA ALA A 213 2.49 2.63 2.53
C ALA A 213 2.51 1.40 1.63
N SER A 214 2.72 1.62 0.33
CA SER A 214 2.72 0.53 -0.64
C SER A 214 3.52 0.89 -1.90
N HIS A 215 3.70 -0.11 -2.77
CA HIS A 215 4.39 -0.06 -4.05
C HIS A 215 3.42 -0.21 -5.24
N SER A 216 3.75 0.40 -6.37
CA SER A 216 3.03 0.23 -7.65
C SER A 216 1.56 0.66 -7.57
N LEU A 217 0.60 -0.20 -7.96
CA LEU A 217 -0.82 0.12 -7.89
C LEU A 217 -1.32 0.40 -6.45
N GLY A 218 -0.77 -0.27 -5.44
CA GLY A 218 -1.07 0.04 -4.05
C GLY A 218 -0.51 1.41 -3.62
N ALA A 219 0.61 1.85 -4.20
CA ALA A 219 1.10 3.22 -4.02
C ALA A 219 0.16 4.25 -4.67
N GLN A 220 -0.40 3.93 -5.84
CA GLN A 220 -1.42 4.79 -6.46
C GLN A 220 -2.65 4.94 -5.56
N MET A 221 -3.12 3.83 -4.98
CA MET A 221 -4.23 3.85 -4.03
C MET A 221 -3.89 4.68 -2.79
N THR A 222 -2.70 4.48 -2.22
CA THR A 222 -2.20 5.23 -1.05
C THR A 222 -2.23 6.73 -1.31
N HIS A 223 -1.65 7.16 -2.44
CA HIS A 223 -1.60 8.54 -2.89
C HIS A 223 -2.99 9.15 -3.06
N ARG A 224 -3.87 8.45 -3.78
CA ARG A 224 -5.22 8.90 -4.10
C ARG A 224 -6.12 8.95 -2.87
N TYR A 225 -5.98 7.98 -1.97
CA TYR A 225 -6.66 7.97 -0.68
C TYR A 225 -6.19 9.13 0.21
N ALA A 226 -4.89 9.43 0.25
CA ALA A 226 -4.39 10.60 0.98
C ALA A 226 -4.98 11.93 0.44
N ILE A 227 -5.19 12.06 -0.87
CA ILE A 227 -5.82 13.26 -1.46
C ILE A 227 -7.29 13.37 -1.02
N LEU A 228 -8.06 12.30 -1.18
CA LEU A 228 -9.52 12.37 -1.00
C LEU A 228 -10.01 12.11 0.41
N ARG A 229 -9.23 11.47 1.28
CA ARG A 229 -9.65 11.17 2.65
C ARG A 229 -10.12 12.45 3.36
N PRO A 230 -11.35 12.49 3.88
CA PRO A 230 -11.81 13.58 4.74
C PRO A 230 -11.01 13.66 6.04
N SER A 231 -10.76 14.86 6.54
CA SER A 231 -10.00 15.04 7.78
C SER A 231 -10.68 14.35 8.96
N GLN A 232 -9.92 13.57 9.72
CA GLN A 232 -10.33 12.98 11.00
C GLN A 232 -9.35 13.40 12.12
N PRO A 233 -9.76 13.33 13.40
CA PRO A 233 -8.90 13.72 14.53
C PRO A 233 -7.55 13.00 14.59
N GLU A 234 -7.50 11.75 14.12
CA GLU A 234 -6.29 10.93 14.07
C GLU A 234 -5.34 11.25 12.91
N ASP A 235 -5.77 12.01 11.89
CA ASP A 235 -5.00 12.22 10.66
C ASP A 235 -3.62 12.86 10.89
N PRO A 236 -3.38 13.74 11.90
CA PRO A 236 -2.05 14.19 12.26
C PRO A 236 -1.10 13.10 12.78
N LEU A 237 -1.56 11.85 12.93
CA LEU A 237 -0.77 10.68 13.35
C LEU A 237 -0.64 9.64 12.23
N ILE A 238 -1.10 9.96 11.01
CA ILE A 238 -1.03 9.08 9.84
C ILE A 238 0.02 9.61 8.86
N SER A 239 0.90 8.74 8.40
CA SER A 239 1.84 9.01 7.31
C SER A 239 1.55 8.12 6.10
N TYR A 240 1.82 8.63 4.89
CA TYR A 240 1.52 7.95 3.64
C TYR A 240 2.79 7.69 2.82
N GLY A 241 3.06 6.44 2.48
CA GLY A 241 4.23 6.02 1.71
C GLY A 241 3.88 5.64 0.28
N VAL A 242 4.41 6.38 -0.69
CA VAL A 242 4.09 6.22 -2.12
C VAL A 242 5.35 5.77 -2.87
N MET A 243 5.46 4.46 -3.14
CA MET A 243 6.64 3.87 -3.81
C MET A 243 6.34 3.47 -5.26
N ASN A 244 7.07 4.02 -6.22
CA ASN A 244 6.95 3.71 -7.66
C ASN A 244 5.50 3.62 -8.20
N PRO A 245 4.63 4.61 -7.96
CA PRO A 245 3.26 4.58 -8.48
C PRO A 245 3.27 4.57 -10.02
N GLY A 246 2.32 3.82 -10.61
CA GLY A 246 2.12 3.82 -12.05
C GLY A 246 1.67 5.17 -12.59
N SER A 247 0.85 5.90 -11.85
CA SER A 247 0.41 7.28 -12.14
C SER A 247 0.06 7.97 -10.82
N LEU A 248 0.11 9.31 -10.80
CA LEU A 248 -0.28 10.10 -9.63
C LEU A 248 -1.51 10.95 -9.95
N ALA A 249 -2.30 11.26 -8.93
CA ALA A 249 -3.32 12.31 -9.04
C ALA A 249 -2.65 13.67 -8.80
N TRP A 250 -2.71 14.54 -9.80
CA TRP A 250 -2.12 15.88 -9.76
C TRP A 250 -3.03 16.86 -9.02
N LEU A 251 -2.40 17.80 -8.31
CA LEU A 251 -3.11 18.83 -7.55
C LEU A 251 -3.52 20.00 -8.44
N VAL A 252 -2.79 20.26 -9.52
CA VAL A 252 -2.98 21.38 -10.43
C VAL A 252 -3.14 20.84 -11.87
N PRO A 253 -3.77 21.56 -12.81
CA PRO A 253 -3.99 21.08 -14.17
C PRO A 253 -2.74 21.14 -15.06
N GLU A 254 -1.69 21.87 -14.67
CA GLU A 254 -0.46 21.94 -15.47
C GLU A 254 0.19 20.56 -15.58
N ARG A 255 0.69 20.23 -16.78
CA ARG A 255 1.30 18.94 -17.08
C ARG A 255 2.63 19.13 -17.81
N PRO A 256 3.65 18.33 -17.49
CA PRO A 256 4.99 18.43 -18.06
C PRO A 256 5.08 17.90 -19.49
N ALA A 257 4.22 16.93 -19.82
CA ALA A 257 4.14 16.33 -21.13
C ALA A 257 2.81 16.72 -21.79
N ARG A 258 2.83 16.85 -23.12
CA ARG A 258 1.63 17.07 -23.92
C ARG A 258 1.34 15.80 -24.70
N CYS A 259 0.17 15.22 -24.46
CA CYS A 259 -0.39 14.14 -25.28
C CYS A 259 -1.54 14.72 -26.11
N GLU A 260 -1.79 14.19 -27.31
CA GLU A 260 -2.90 14.64 -28.15
C GLU A 260 -4.24 14.05 -27.68
N ASP A 261 -4.19 12.91 -27.00
CA ASP A 261 -5.36 12.20 -26.48
C ASP A 261 -5.76 12.67 -25.08
N CYS A 262 -7.05 12.52 -24.80
CA CYS A 262 -7.64 12.74 -23.46
C CYS A 262 -7.44 14.17 -22.94
N THR A 263 -7.40 15.14 -23.86
CA THR A 263 -7.34 16.59 -23.59
C THR A 263 -8.49 17.08 -22.71
N ASP A 264 -9.61 16.37 -22.69
CA ASP A 264 -10.80 16.65 -21.88
C ASP A 264 -10.82 15.96 -20.51
N SER A 265 -9.87 15.07 -20.24
CA SER A 265 -9.93 14.15 -19.10
C SER A 265 -8.60 13.84 -18.40
N PHE A 266 -7.47 14.33 -18.91
CA PHE A 266 -6.16 14.15 -18.27
C PHE A 266 -6.06 14.75 -16.85
N ASP A 267 -6.92 15.72 -16.53
CA ASP A 267 -7.04 16.32 -15.19
C ASP A 267 -8.27 15.81 -14.42
N ALA A 268 -9.07 14.92 -14.99
CA ALA A 268 -10.16 14.28 -14.28
C ALA A 268 -9.62 13.23 -13.29
N TRP A 269 -10.42 12.93 -12.27
CA TRP A 269 -10.13 11.82 -11.38
C TRP A 269 -10.02 10.51 -12.16
N PRO A 270 -8.98 9.67 -11.95
CA PRO A 270 -8.05 9.68 -10.82
C PRO A 270 -6.63 10.20 -11.16
N TYR A 271 -6.49 11.02 -12.20
CA TYR A 271 -5.21 11.58 -12.68
C TYR A 271 -5.00 13.04 -12.28
N GLY A 272 -6.07 13.73 -11.93
CA GLY A 272 -6.07 15.05 -11.31
C GLY A 272 -7.28 15.22 -10.40
N ILE A 273 -7.43 16.42 -9.86
CA ILE A 273 -8.60 16.84 -9.07
C ILE A 273 -9.49 17.84 -9.84
N GLY A 274 -9.32 17.91 -11.16
CA GLY A 274 -10.03 18.82 -12.04
C GLY A 274 -11.54 18.59 -12.10
N PRO A 275 -12.29 19.53 -12.70
CA PRO A 275 -13.75 19.45 -12.80
C PRO A 275 -14.26 18.35 -13.75
N GLY A 276 -13.39 17.77 -14.58
CA GLY A 276 -13.76 16.77 -15.57
C GLY A 276 -14.29 15.48 -14.96
N LYS A 277 -15.27 14.85 -15.64
CA LYS A 277 -15.88 13.55 -15.25
C LYS A 277 -16.29 13.48 -13.77
N PRO A 278 -17.25 14.30 -13.29
CA PRO A 278 -17.54 14.44 -11.87
C PRO A 278 -17.98 13.16 -11.14
N ARG A 279 -18.59 12.24 -11.87
CA ARG A 279 -19.01 10.93 -11.34
C ARG A 279 -17.85 9.96 -11.11
N ALA A 280 -16.65 10.27 -11.58
CA ALA A 280 -15.45 9.47 -11.32
C ALA A 280 -15.02 9.56 -9.86
N PHE A 281 -15.30 10.68 -9.17
CA PHE A 281 -15.03 10.79 -7.74
C PHE A 281 -15.96 9.86 -6.92
N PRO A 282 -15.46 9.27 -5.83
CA PRO A 282 -16.28 8.50 -4.90
C PRO A 282 -17.45 9.35 -4.38
N LYS A 283 -18.64 8.76 -4.29
CA LYS A 283 -19.89 9.46 -3.95
C LYS A 283 -19.76 10.25 -2.64
N TYR A 284 -19.13 9.67 -1.62
CA TYR A 284 -19.04 10.24 -0.27
C TYR A 284 -18.16 11.51 -0.15
N VAL A 285 -17.28 11.79 -1.12
CA VAL A 285 -16.42 12.99 -1.15
C VAL A 285 -16.69 13.90 -2.33
N ARG A 286 -17.57 13.47 -3.25
CA ARG A 286 -17.80 14.11 -4.53
C ARG A 286 -18.16 15.58 -4.37
N ASP A 287 -19.15 15.88 -3.54
CA ASP A 287 -19.66 17.24 -3.36
C ASP A 287 -18.60 18.16 -2.73
N GLU A 288 -17.79 17.65 -1.80
CA GLU A 288 -16.68 18.40 -1.21
C GLU A 288 -15.68 18.81 -2.29
N VAL A 289 -15.27 17.87 -3.14
CA VAL A 289 -14.32 18.13 -4.23
C VAL A 289 -14.89 19.15 -5.22
N PHE A 290 -16.18 19.07 -5.57
CA PHE A 290 -16.79 20.04 -6.48
C PHE A 290 -16.86 21.45 -5.90
N ASN A 291 -17.21 21.54 -4.62
CA ASN A 291 -17.43 22.82 -3.96
C ASN A 291 -16.14 23.50 -3.54
N ASN A 292 -15.07 22.76 -3.21
CA ASN A 292 -13.86 23.35 -2.65
C ASN A 292 -12.58 22.54 -2.93
N ARG A 293 -12.12 22.52 -4.18
CA ARG A 293 -10.84 21.86 -4.57
C ARG A 293 -9.64 22.42 -3.82
N SER A 294 -9.63 23.72 -3.53
CA SER A 294 -8.53 24.34 -2.76
C SER A 294 -8.43 23.72 -1.37
N ALA A 295 -9.54 23.40 -0.70
CA ALA A 295 -9.50 22.68 0.57
C ALA A 295 -8.92 21.27 0.43
N ILE A 296 -9.23 20.55 -0.67
CA ILE A 296 -8.63 19.24 -0.96
C ILE A 296 -7.12 19.34 -1.13
N GLN A 297 -6.64 20.34 -1.88
CA GLN A 297 -5.21 20.61 -2.06
C GLN A 297 -4.52 20.91 -0.72
N GLN A 298 -5.08 21.84 0.07
CA GLN A 298 -4.52 22.24 1.36
C GLN A 298 -4.50 21.07 2.35
N ARG A 299 -5.55 20.24 2.36
CA ARG A 299 -5.59 19.01 3.16
C ARG A 299 -4.49 18.03 2.74
N TYR A 300 -4.26 17.84 1.44
CA TYR A 300 -3.19 16.96 0.99
C TYR A 300 -1.80 17.50 1.35
N ILE A 301 -1.59 18.80 1.18
CA ILE A 301 -0.34 19.49 1.51
C ILE A 301 0.00 19.35 3.00
N SER A 302 -1.00 19.37 3.90
CA SER A 302 -0.77 19.25 5.34
C SER A 302 -0.54 17.81 5.84
N ARG A 303 -0.80 16.79 5.02
CA ARG A 303 -0.54 15.38 5.37
C ARG A 303 0.95 15.08 5.35
N ARG A 304 1.37 14.07 6.12
CA ARG A 304 2.74 13.53 6.07
C ARG A 304 2.86 12.51 4.94
N ILE A 305 3.63 12.83 3.91
CA ILE A 305 3.81 11.98 2.74
C ILE A 305 5.30 11.70 2.53
N PHE A 306 5.67 10.46 2.27
CA PHE A 306 7.01 10.14 1.79
C PHE A 306 6.93 9.38 0.47
N TYR A 307 7.73 9.80 -0.48
CA TYR A 307 7.82 9.19 -1.81
C TYR A 307 9.12 8.41 -1.92
N GLY A 308 9.03 7.23 -2.54
CA GLY A 308 10.18 6.41 -2.94
C GLY A 308 10.15 6.17 -4.44
N PHE A 309 11.17 6.62 -5.16
CA PHE A 309 11.30 6.39 -6.60
C PHE A 309 12.60 5.63 -6.91
N GLY A 310 12.48 4.41 -7.43
CA GLY A 310 13.62 3.65 -7.92
C GLY A 310 14.21 4.31 -9.16
N THR A 311 15.52 4.56 -9.17
CA THR A 311 16.17 5.31 -10.27
C THR A 311 16.10 4.58 -11.61
N GLU A 312 15.95 3.25 -11.58
CA GLU A 312 15.89 2.36 -12.74
C GLU A 312 14.45 1.91 -13.09
N ASP A 313 13.41 2.53 -12.51
CA ASP A 313 12.02 2.23 -12.83
C ASP A 313 11.55 2.94 -14.11
N HIS A 314 12.17 2.56 -15.23
CA HIS A 314 11.89 3.07 -16.57
C HIS A 314 10.67 2.42 -17.24
N GLY A 315 9.92 1.58 -16.53
CA GLY A 315 8.71 0.95 -17.07
C GLY A 315 7.60 1.98 -17.31
N ALA A 316 6.74 1.73 -18.30
CA ALA A 316 5.64 2.63 -18.68
C ALA A 316 4.59 2.83 -17.58
N GLY A 317 4.47 1.88 -16.65
CA GLY A 317 3.49 1.93 -15.56
C GLY A 317 2.05 1.94 -16.07
N ASP A 318 1.32 3.01 -15.78
CA ASP A 318 -0.04 3.20 -16.27
C ASP A 318 -0.03 3.66 -17.73
N THR A 319 -0.57 2.85 -18.64
CA THR A 319 -0.53 3.09 -20.10
C THR A 319 -1.73 3.86 -20.63
N HIS A 320 -2.68 4.28 -19.78
CA HIS A 320 -3.79 5.12 -20.22
C HIS A 320 -3.27 6.49 -20.72
N CYS A 321 -3.96 7.08 -21.70
CA CYS A 321 -3.64 8.38 -22.27
C CYS A 321 -3.49 9.47 -21.20
N GLU A 322 -4.38 9.53 -20.21
CA GLU A 322 -4.33 10.53 -19.14
C GLU A 322 -3.03 10.46 -18.32
N ALA A 323 -2.50 9.25 -18.11
CA ALA A 323 -1.24 9.05 -17.41
C ALA A 323 -0.02 9.51 -18.22
N GLN A 324 -0.10 9.49 -19.56
CA GLN A 324 1.00 9.91 -20.44
C GLN A 324 1.29 11.42 -20.34
N TRP A 325 0.32 12.22 -19.91
CA TRP A 325 0.52 13.65 -19.60
C TRP A 325 1.51 13.88 -18.44
N GLN A 326 1.80 12.85 -17.66
CA GLN A 326 2.67 12.94 -16.48
C GLN A 326 4.13 12.59 -16.79
N GLY A 327 4.39 11.95 -17.95
CA GLY A 327 5.70 11.38 -18.34
C GLY A 327 5.57 9.98 -18.91
N ALA A 328 6.59 9.51 -19.62
CA ALA A 328 6.60 8.23 -20.32
C ALA A 328 6.94 7.03 -19.40
N THR A 329 7.66 7.26 -18.31
CA THR A 329 8.11 6.20 -17.38
C THR A 329 7.73 6.51 -15.92
N ARG A 330 7.68 5.50 -15.05
CA ARG A 330 7.35 5.71 -13.62
C ARG A 330 8.32 6.67 -12.93
N ILE A 331 9.64 6.52 -13.14
CA ILE A 331 10.63 7.43 -12.58
C ILE A 331 10.49 8.86 -13.12
N GLU A 332 10.19 9.02 -14.41
CA GLU A 332 9.94 10.34 -14.99
C GLU A 332 8.68 10.99 -14.39
N ARG A 333 7.60 10.22 -14.21
CA ARG A 333 6.37 10.68 -13.54
C ARG A 333 6.64 11.12 -12.10
N GLY A 334 7.47 10.37 -11.37
CA GLY A 334 7.91 10.73 -10.02
C GLY A 334 8.66 12.06 -9.97
N ARG A 335 9.68 12.24 -10.82
CA ARG A 335 10.46 13.48 -10.95
C ARG A 335 9.58 14.68 -11.33
N ASN A 336 8.65 14.45 -12.26
CA ASN A 336 7.72 15.48 -12.71
C ASN A 336 6.71 15.87 -11.63
N PHE A 337 6.23 14.90 -10.84
CA PHE A 337 5.34 15.15 -9.72
C PHE A 337 6.06 15.90 -8.59
N GLU A 338 7.30 15.53 -8.28
CA GLU A 338 8.14 16.29 -7.34
C GLU A 338 8.30 17.74 -7.80
N ARG A 339 8.59 17.97 -9.10
CA ARG A 339 8.68 19.31 -9.66
C ARG A 339 7.37 20.09 -9.47
N MET A 340 6.23 19.46 -9.76
CA MET A 340 4.92 20.08 -9.50
C MET A 340 4.74 20.48 -8.04
N LEU A 341 5.11 19.61 -7.08
CA LEU A 341 5.05 19.96 -5.66
C LEU A 341 5.96 21.14 -5.31
N ARG A 342 7.17 21.21 -5.89
CA ARG A 342 8.12 22.31 -5.69
C ARG A 342 7.64 23.64 -6.30
N ASP A 343 6.83 23.58 -7.35
CA ASP A 343 6.26 24.74 -8.03
C ASP A 343 4.96 25.25 -7.38
N LEU A 344 4.40 24.52 -6.40
CA LEU A 344 3.25 25.01 -5.62
C LEU A 344 3.60 26.27 -4.84
N HIS A 345 2.57 27.06 -4.51
CA HIS A 345 2.73 28.18 -3.58
C HIS A 345 3.17 27.67 -2.21
N GLY A 346 4.36 28.10 -1.75
CA GLY A 346 5.00 27.59 -0.54
C GLY A 346 6.07 26.52 -0.79
N GLY A 347 6.24 26.05 -2.03
CA GLY A 347 7.23 25.04 -2.40
C GLY A 347 6.82 23.62 -2.01
N LEU A 348 7.78 22.70 -2.03
CA LEU A 348 7.59 21.33 -1.55
C LEU A 348 7.11 21.39 -0.08
N PRO A 349 5.95 20.79 0.26
CA PRO A 349 5.45 20.83 1.63
C PRO A 349 6.47 20.26 2.62
N GLU A 350 6.67 20.91 3.78
CA GLU A 350 7.64 20.47 4.79
C GLU A 350 7.33 19.07 5.34
N SER A 351 6.06 18.66 5.34
CA SER A 351 5.61 17.33 5.73
C SER A 351 5.78 16.28 4.62
N HIS A 352 6.31 16.66 3.45
CA HIS A 352 6.55 15.77 2.32
C HIS A 352 8.06 15.51 2.17
N SER A 353 8.44 14.27 1.87
CA SER A 353 9.83 13.92 1.58
C SER A 353 9.93 13.04 0.33
N VAL A 354 10.98 13.21 -0.47
CA VAL A 354 11.21 12.44 -1.70
C VAL A 354 12.56 11.75 -1.59
N ASN A 355 12.58 10.43 -1.80
CA ASN A 355 13.78 9.61 -1.77
C ASN A 355 13.92 8.89 -3.11
N TYR A 356 15.08 9.09 -3.76
CA TYR A 356 15.47 8.33 -4.93
C TYR A 356 16.27 7.11 -4.47
N ILE A 357 15.80 5.92 -4.82
CA ILE A 357 16.45 4.67 -4.43
C ILE A 357 17.30 4.17 -5.58
N GLU A 358 18.61 4.29 -5.41
CA GLU A 358 19.58 4.03 -6.46
C GLU A 358 19.57 2.56 -6.92
N GLY A 359 19.65 2.33 -8.23
CA GLY A 359 19.74 1.00 -8.85
C GLY A 359 18.47 0.15 -8.79
N LEU A 360 17.41 0.59 -8.10
CA LEU A 360 16.17 -0.19 -8.00
C LEU A 360 15.20 0.15 -9.14
N SER A 361 14.63 -0.91 -9.71
CA SER A 361 13.55 -0.81 -10.69
C SER A 361 12.18 -1.06 -10.03
N HIS A 362 11.23 -1.63 -10.76
CA HIS A 362 9.84 -1.84 -10.31
C HIS A 362 9.65 -3.06 -9.37
N GLN A 363 10.40 -3.13 -8.28
CA GLN A 363 10.47 -4.31 -7.42
C GLN A 363 9.94 -4.01 -6.01
N ASP A 364 8.79 -4.58 -5.65
CA ASP A 364 8.06 -4.23 -4.41
C ASP A 364 8.89 -4.48 -3.13
N TYR A 365 9.46 -5.68 -2.98
CA TYR A 365 10.19 -6.09 -1.78
C TYR A 365 11.42 -5.22 -1.56
N TYR A 366 12.22 -4.99 -2.60
CA TYR A 366 13.44 -4.19 -2.50
C TYR A 366 13.16 -2.70 -2.24
N MET A 367 12.07 -2.14 -2.78
CA MET A 367 11.66 -0.78 -2.43
C MET A 367 11.28 -0.66 -0.95
N MET A 368 10.57 -1.66 -0.39
CA MET A 368 10.25 -1.70 1.04
C MET A 368 11.50 -1.93 1.91
N LEU A 369 12.50 -2.64 1.40
CA LEU A 369 13.77 -2.91 2.08
C LEU A 369 14.76 -1.75 2.03
N ALA A 370 14.55 -0.73 1.19
CA ALA A 370 15.45 0.41 1.11
C ALA A 370 15.53 1.09 2.48
N GLU A 371 16.74 1.36 2.98
CA GLU A 371 16.94 1.86 4.35
C GLU A 371 16.18 3.17 4.60
N SER A 372 16.19 4.08 3.62
CA SER A 372 15.44 5.34 3.69
C SER A 372 13.93 5.13 3.79
N MET A 373 13.39 4.06 3.19
CA MET A 373 11.98 3.68 3.31
C MET A 373 11.71 3.02 4.65
N GLN A 374 12.56 2.10 5.11
CA GLN A 374 12.43 1.44 6.40
C GLN A 374 12.39 2.43 7.57
N LYS A 375 13.22 3.48 7.51
CA LYS A 375 13.21 4.57 8.50
C LYS A 375 11.83 5.23 8.60
N LYS A 376 11.22 5.60 7.47
CA LYS A 376 9.86 6.18 7.43
C LYS A 376 8.76 5.18 7.80
N LEU A 377 8.93 3.91 7.43
CA LEU A 377 7.95 2.85 7.72
C LEU A 377 7.93 2.50 9.22
N PHE A 378 9.09 2.37 9.85
CA PHE A 378 9.19 1.68 11.14
C PHE A 378 9.69 2.54 12.31
N LEU A 379 10.30 3.71 12.07
CA LEU A 379 10.79 4.59 13.14
C LEU A 379 9.83 5.72 13.50
N PHE A 380 9.75 6.04 14.78
CA PHE A 380 8.75 6.96 15.33
C PHE A 380 9.06 8.45 15.14
N ASN A 381 10.34 8.80 14.94
CA ASN A 381 10.82 10.18 14.93
C ASN A 381 11.27 10.67 13.54
N GLU A 382 10.91 9.95 12.48
CA GLU A 382 11.38 10.15 11.11
C GLU A 382 10.35 10.82 10.20
#